data_AF-A0A512IU87-F1
#
_entry.id   AF-A0A512IU87-F1
#
_cell.length_a   1.000
_cell.length_b   1.000
_cell.length_c   1.000
_cell.angle_alpha   90.00
_cell.angle_beta   90.00
_cell.angle_gamma   90.00
#
_symmetry.space_group_name_H-M   'P 1'
#
loop_
_entity.id
_entity.type
_entity.pdbx_description
1 polymer ?
#
loop_
_entity_poly.entity_id
_entity_poly.type
_entity_poly.pdbx_seq_one_letter_code
_entity_poly.pdbx_strand_id
1 'polypeptide(L)'
;MDRHERRESADMTTKAECIETLRGLIARSERNELADAQAAIIQFALAAPDLKSRTEAMADLQTTLATEMQAADPEPMQAAYYSVVEAMIDRTRDAVLTGPANA
;
A
#
# COMPACT_ATOMS: atom_id res chain seq x y z
N MET A 1 18.72 12.50 -27.97
CA MET A 1 17.35 11.96 -28.06
C MET A 1 17.25 10.97 -26.93
N ASP A 2 16.99 11.44 -25.70
CA ASP A 2 16.88 10.55 -24.53
C ASP A 2 15.73 11.01 -23.64
N ARG A 3 14.51 10.80 -24.15
CA ARG A 3 13.28 10.81 -23.35
C ARG A 3 12.98 9.43 -22.74
N HIS A 4 13.80 8.41 -23.03
CA HIS A 4 13.57 7.05 -22.57
C HIS A 4 14.14 6.78 -21.17
N GLU A 5 15.27 7.37 -20.81
CA GLU A 5 15.90 7.08 -19.50
C GLU A 5 15.21 7.79 -18.31
N ARG A 6 14.46 8.87 -18.54
CA ARG A 6 13.67 9.53 -17.48
C ARG A 6 12.37 8.80 -17.12
N ARG A 7 12.02 7.74 -17.85
CA ARG A 7 10.75 7.03 -17.68
C ARG A 7 10.88 5.74 -16.85
N GLU A 8 12.11 5.25 -16.63
CA GLU A 8 12.36 4.04 -15.83
C GLU A 8 12.53 4.30 -14.33
N SER A 9 12.77 5.55 -13.90
CA SER A 9 12.82 5.91 -12.47
C SER A 9 11.45 6.32 -11.89
N ALA A 10 10.39 6.27 -12.70
CA ALA A 10 9.05 6.71 -12.32
C ALA A 10 8.10 5.57 -11.89
N ASP A 11 8.57 4.32 -11.86
CA ASP A 11 7.70 3.13 -11.79
C ASP A 11 8.08 2.13 -10.68
N MET A 12 8.75 2.59 -9.63
CA MET A 12 8.87 1.83 -8.38
C MET A 12 8.40 2.69 -7.22
N THR A 13 7.14 2.53 -6.82
CA THR A 13 6.65 3.06 -5.55
C THR A 13 7.47 2.40 -4.43
N THR A 14 8.33 3.17 -3.80
CA THR A 14 9.11 2.70 -2.66
C THR A 14 8.20 2.47 -1.45
N LYS A 15 8.63 1.65 -0.50
CA LYS A 15 7.91 1.46 0.77
C LYS A 15 7.63 2.80 1.46
N ALA A 16 8.60 3.72 1.44
CA ALA A 16 8.48 5.03 2.07
C ALA A 16 7.37 5.88 1.43
N GLU A 17 7.30 5.93 0.08
CA GLU A 17 6.27 6.67 -0.65
C GLU A 17 4.87 6.07 -0.43
N CYS A 18 4.78 4.73 -0.40
CA CYS A 18 3.52 4.05 -0.09
C CYS A 18 3.03 4.41 1.32
N ILE A 19 3.92 4.35 2.33
CA ILE A 19 3.60 4.72 3.71
C ILE A 19 3.18 6.19 3.81
N GLU A 20 3.93 7.10 3.20
CA GLU A 20 3.61 8.54 3.24
C GLU A 20 2.23 8.81 2.63
N THR A 21 1.94 8.16 1.50
CA THR A 21 0.64 8.24 0.84
C THR A 21 -0.47 7.75 1.76
N LEU A 22 -0.33 6.53 2.31
CA LEU A 22 -1.34 5.95 3.21
C LEU A 22 -1.53 6.79 4.47
N ARG A 23 -0.46 7.34 5.05
CA ARG A 23 -0.53 8.23 6.20
C ARG A 23 -1.32 9.49 5.90
N GLY A 24 -1.07 10.12 4.75
CA GLY A 24 -1.81 11.30 4.30
C GLY A 24 -3.31 11.01 4.11
N LEU A 25 -3.63 9.86 3.52
CA LEU A 25 -5.02 9.41 3.31
C LEU A 25 -5.72 9.09 4.62
N ILE A 26 -5.06 8.39 5.55
CA ILE A 26 -5.59 8.09 6.88
C ILE A 26 -5.85 9.39 7.65
N ALA A 27 -4.91 10.34 7.63
CA ALA A 27 -5.07 11.62 8.31
C ALA A 27 -6.30 12.40 7.82
N ARG A 28 -6.62 12.33 6.52
CA ARG A 28 -7.82 12.95 5.92
C ARG A 28 -9.09 12.14 6.15
N SER A 29 -9.00 10.80 6.13
CA SER A 29 -10.12 9.86 6.32
C SER A 29 -11.30 10.05 5.36
N GLU A 30 -11.04 10.50 4.14
CA GLU A 30 -12.07 10.77 3.14
C GLU A 30 -12.46 9.50 2.37
N ARG A 31 -13.75 9.12 2.39
CA ARG A 31 -14.22 7.85 1.78
C ARG A 31 -13.95 7.76 0.27
N ASN A 32 -13.95 8.89 -0.44
CA ASN A 32 -13.67 8.96 -1.88
C ASN A 32 -12.19 8.68 -2.20
N GLU A 33 -11.31 8.69 -1.21
CA GLU A 33 -9.87 8.45 -1.40
C GLU A 33 -9.47 6.97 -1.16
N LEU A 34 -10.42 6.10 -0.84
CA LEU A 34 -10.18 4.66 -0.68
C LEU A 34 -9.65 4.00 -1.96
N ALA A 35 -10.04 4.51 -3.13
CA ALA A 35 -9.51 4.06 -4.41
C ALA A 35 -8.01 4.38 -4.55
N ASP A 36 -7.58 5.55 -4.06
CA ASP A 36 -6.18 5.97 -4.10
C ASP A 36 -5.32 5.14 -3.14
N ALA A 37 -5.86 4.83 -1.94
CA ALA A 37 -5.22 3.91 -1.01
C ALA A 37 -4.99 2.52 -1.64
N GLN A 38 -6.03 1.96 -2.26
CA GLN A 38 -5.95 0.66 -2.92
C GLN A 38 -4.96 0.67 -4.09
N ALA A 39 -4.91 1.75 -4.87
CA ALA A 39 -3.96 1.91 -5.97
C ALA A 39 -2.52 1.95 -5.48
N ALA A 40 -2.23 2.73 -4.43
CA ALA A 40 -0.89 2.80 -3.83
C ALA A 40 -0.43 1.44 -3.29
N ILE A 41 -1.33 0.69 -2.64
CA ILE A 41 -1.04 -0.66 -2.14
C ILE A 41 -0.71 -1.64 -3.29
N ILE A 42 -1.48 -1.61 -4.37
CA ILE A 42 -1.25 -2.49 -5.54
C ILE A 42 0.08 -2.14 -6.22
N GLN A 43 0.36 -0.86 -6.44
CA GLN A 43 1.61 -0.43 -7.07
C GLN A 43 2.82 -0.86 -6.24
N PHE A 44 2.77 -0.67 -4.92
CA PHE A 44 3.80 -1.14 -4.02
C PHE A 44 3.97 -2.67 -4.07
N ALA A 45 2.88 -3.42 -4.03
CA ALA A 45 2.93 -4.88 -4.15
C ALA A 45 3.55 -5.32 -5.48
N LEU A 46 3.21 -4.67 -6.60
CA LEU A 46 3.71 -5.06 -7.92
C LEU A 46 5.16 -4.64 -8.18
N ALA A 47 5.71 -3.69 -7.42
CA ALA A 47 7.12 -3.29 -7.50
C ALA A 47 8.07 -4.41 -7.04
N ALA A 48 7.60 -5.36 -6.20
CA ALA A 48 8.38 -6.52 -5.81
C ALA A 48 8.38 -7.60 -6.92
N PRO A 49 9.55 -8.18 -7.25
CA PRO A 49 9.76 -8.92 -8.50
C PRO A 49 9.11 -10.30 -8.53
N ASP A 50 8.89 -10.93 -7.38
CA ASP A 50 8.40 -12.30 -7.26
C ASP A 50 7.42 -12.46 -6.09
N LEU A 51 6.62 -13.53 -6.10
CA LEU A 51 5.56 -13.78 -5.12
C LEU A 51 6.04 -13.73 -3.66
N LYS A 52 7.23 -14.25 -3.37
CA LYS A 52 7.78 -14.27 -2.02
C LYS A 52 8.12 -12.84 -1.59
N SER A 53 8.85 -12.11 -2.44
CA SER A 53 9.20 -10.71 -2.22
C SER A 53 7.96 -9.82 -2.07
N ARG A 54 6.88 -10.08 -2.83
CA ARG A 54 5.59 -9.37 -2.70
C ARG A 54 4.95 -9.60 -1.34
N THR A 55 4.92 -10.86 -0.90
CA THR A 55 4.32 -11.23 0.38
C THR A 55 5.10 -10.61 1.55
N GLU A 56 6.43 -10.66 1.48
CA GLU A 56 7.32 -10.04 2.48
C GLU A 56 7.16 -8.52 2.50
N ALA A 57 7.12 -7.86 1.34
CA ALA A 57 6.91 -6.42 1.23
C ALA A 57 5.56 -6.00 1.85
N MET A 58 4.49 -6.73 1.57
CA MET A 58 3.16 -6.46 2.12
C MET A 58 3.09 -6.65 3.64
N ALA A 59 3.76 -7.67 4.18
CA ALA A 59 3.85 -7.89 5.62
C ALA A 59 4.65 -6.79 6.34
N ASP A 60 5.74 -6.34 5.72
CA ASP A 60 6.56 -5.22 6.22
C ASP A 60 5.80 -3.88 6.17
N LEU A 61 5.05 -3.61 5.11
CA LEU A 61 4.14 -2.45 5.02
C LEU A 61 3.12 -2.47 6.16
N GLN A 62 2.45 -3.60 6.39
CA GLN A 62 1.44 -3.75 7.45
C GLN A 62 2.06 -3.49 8.84
N THR A 63 3.21 -4.09 9.11
CA THR A 63 3.91 -3.93 10.39
C THR A 63 4.35 -2.49 10.64
N THR A 64 4.88 -1.84 9.60
CA THR A 64 5.33 -0.45 9.68
C THR A 64 4.15 0.48 9.94
N LEU A 65 3.06 0.33 9.17
CA LEU A 65 1.88 1.18 9.31
C LEU A 65 1.20 0.98 10.68
N ALA A 66 1.10 -0.25 11.17
CA ALA A 66 0.57 -0.53 12.51
C ALA A 66 1.38 0.14 13.63
N THR A 67 2.71 0.11 13.51
CA THR A 67 3.62 0.78 14.47
C THR A 67 3.39 2.29 14.47
N GLU A 68 3.25 2.89 13.28
CA GLU A 68 2.99 4.33 13.16
C GLU A 68 1.61 4.73 13.71
N MET A 69 0.57 3.95 13.39
CA MET A 69 -0.78 4.23 13.88
C MET A 69 -0.89 4.08 15.39
N GLN A 70 -0.18 3.11 15.99
CA GLN A 70 -0.10 3.00 17.45
C GLN A 70 0.57 4.21 18.09
N ALA A 71 1.58 4.79 17.45
CA ALA A 71 2.28 5.98 17.94
C ALA A 71 1.48 7.28 17.74
N ALA A 72 0.60 7.33 16.74
CA ALA A 72 -0.14 8.53 16.35
C ALA A 72 -1.42 8.80 17.17
N ASP A 73 -1.94 7.80 17.91
CA ASP A 73 -3.20 7.87 18.66
C ASP A 73 -4.38 8.45 17.84
N PRO A 74 -4.82 7.73 16.78
CA PRO A 74 -5.75 8.27 15.79
C PRO A 74 -7.14 8.56 16.35
N GLU A 75 -7.76 9.61 15.81
CA GLU A 75 -9.18 9.87 16.07
C GLU A 75 -10.07 8.71 15.55
N PRO A 76 -11.29 8.52 16.08
CA PRO A 76 -12.13 7.37 15.73
C PRO A 76 -12.36 7.18 14.22
N MET A 77 -12.50 8.27 13.46
CA MET A 77 -12.67 8.20 12.01
C MET A 77 -11.39 7.74 11.29
N GLN A 78 -10.23 8.20 11.76
CA GLN A 78 -8.91 7.79 11.27
C GLN A 78 -8.64 6.32 11.59
N ALA A 79 -9.02 5.87 12.79
CA ALA A 79 -8.94 4.46 13.17
C ALA A 79 -9.84 3.58 12.27
N ALA A 80 -11.07 4.03 11.99
CA ALA A 80 -11.98 3.30 11.10
C ALA A 80 -11.46 3.25 9.65
N TYR A 81 -10.92 4.36 9.14
CA TYR A 81 -10.30 4.40 7.82
C TYR A 81 -9.08 3.48 7.75
N TYR A 82 -8.22 3.52 8.78
CA TYR A 82 -7.06 2.64 8.90
C TYR A 82 -7.45 1.15 8.89
N SER A 83 -8.50 0.74 9.61
CA SER A 83 -8.97 -0.66 9.56
C SER A 83 -9.40 -1.10 8.15
N VAL A 84 -9.94 -0.18 7.34
CA VAL A 84 -10.25 -0.49 5.93
C VAL A 84 -8.96 -0.65 5.12
N VAL A 85 -7.96 0.21 5.34
CA VAL A 85 -6.63 0.10 4.71
C VAL A 85 -5.95 -1.22 5.08
N GLU A 86 -6.00 -1.64 6.35
CA GLU A 86 -5.49 -2.96 6.77
C GLU A 86 -6.16 -4.10 6.00
N ALA A 87 -7.49 -4.08 5.88
CA ALA A 87 -8.23 -5.09 5.12
C ALA A 87 -7.85 -5.09 3.63
N MET A 88 -7.55 -3.93 3.04
CA MET A 88 -7.07 -3.83 1.65
C MET A 88 -5.67 -4.43 1.48
N ILE A 89 -4.77 -4.19 2.44
CA ILE A 89 -3.42 -4.78 2.47
C ILE A 89 -3.52 -6.31 2.56
N ASP A 90 -4.32 -6.83 3.49
CA ASP A 90 -4.53 -8.27 3.64
C ASP A 90 -5.11 -8.91 2.37
N ARG A 91 -6.16 -8.30 1.80
CA ARG A 91 -6.78 -8.81 0.57
C ARG A 91 -5.83 -8.77 -0.62
N THR A 92 -5.00 -7.74 -0.73
CA THR A 92 -4.00 -7.63 -1.79
C THR A 92 -2.91 -8.69 -1.61
N ARG A 93 -2.47 -8.95 -0.37
CA ARG A 93 -1.55 -10.05 -0.04
C ARG A 93 -2.12 -11.41 -0.47
N ASP A 94 -3.39 -11.69 -0.17
CA ASP A 94 -4.03 -12.95 -0.57
C ASP A 94 -4.19 -13.07 -2.10
N ALA A 95 -4.48 -11.96 -2.78
CA ALA A 95 -4.59 -11.93 -4.24
C ALA A 95 -3.25 -12.20 -4.92
N VAL A 96 -2.14 -11.68 -4.40
CA VAL A 96 -0.81 -12.00 -4.95
C VAL A 96 -0.42 -13.46 -4.72
N LEU A 97 -0.86 -14.08 -3.63
CA LEU A 97 -0.61 -15.50 -3.35
C LEU A 97 -1.38 -16.46 -4.26
N THR A 98 -2.58 -16.08 -4.67
CA THR A 98 -3.47 -16.94 -5.46
C THR A 98 -3.24 -16.88 -6.96
N GLY A 99 -2.55 -15.84 -7.46
CA GLY A 99 -2.26 -15.63 -8.88
C GLY A 99 -3.52 -15.53 -9.76
N PRO A 100 -3.38 -15.24 -11.07
CA PRO A 100 -4.53 -15.22 -11.99
C PRO A 100 -5.06 -16.63 -12.36
N ALA A 101 -4.77 -17.66 -11.56
CA ALA A 101 -5.10 -19.05 -11.91
C ALA A 101 -6.47 -19.55 -11.42
N ASN A 102 -7.26 -18.71 -10.74
CA ASN A 102 -8.55 -19.10 -10.15
C ASN A 102 -9.72 -18.14 -10.50
N ALA A 103 -9.68 -17.49 -11.66
CA ALA A 103 -10.80 -16.71 -12.20
C ALA A 103 -11.38 -17.37 -13.46
#